data_AF-O32492-F1
#
_entry.id   AF-O32492-F1
#
_cell.length_a   1.000
_cell.length_b   1.000
_cell.length_c   1.000
_cell.angle_alpha   90.00
_cell.angle_beta   90.00
_cell.angle_gamma   90.00
#
_symmetry.space_group_name_H-M   'P 1'
#
loop_
_entity.id
_entity.type
_entity.pdbx_description
1 polymer ?
#
loop_
_entity_poly.entity_id
_entity_poly.type
_entity_poly.pdbx_seq_one_letter_code
_entity_poly.pdbx_strand_id
1 'polypeptide(L)'
;MTAPVDLSHYADNILAAEDRPLFDDAVEAGKAGALRAAYVMIWLACAESLKRRFREAQKRDGAAGKIVGEIETKEKEHKAVDKFVLMKAHEYGFVSDSGHTVLNHIYEMRCLYGHPYEEAPSQEQVSHAAAVVVEHVLSKPVKLRHGFGKQLLKSLLEEPNFLDDQQTAVVAFTKDILPRLDESIHGWLLDNYWEELEKFSDDSSMAIFFRRGTWFSRTMLTEVGIDVFSHDDWHDRSSRFPKILMRVCSIADIFKEIGKRAQDSLVGLIIAESATRASVLTHLERLSINGALTMRQQERFVEHVSEMPSSAIRSAGLSTKTCYGKLIDAMKFHDWYVQNPAIDLIVSNGPDQAAELDENQQVNLGRNLLQAGEGTAGSANEFLEKLSQDGTSWPFHVVRGIAMESFTNEDNLIRFKDRHLGRVLSAIDHLQQELQDQLIAEISASVDAGIPKDRVDRDDFENTVDSLKVYPWAAPLVTSLEAKVASLSAEEEDA
;
A
#
# COMPACT_ATOMS: atom_id res chain seq x y z
N MET A 1 15.94 -6.77 68.44
CA MET A 1 14.76 -6.45 67.61
C MET A 1 15.27 -6.00 66.27
N THR A 2 14.92 -6.69 65.20
CA THR A 2 15.22 -6.28 63.82
C THR A 2 14.45 -5.01 63.51
N ALA A 3 15.12 -3.99 62.99
CA ALA A 3 14.47 -2.73 62.66
C ALA A 3 13.49 -2.92 61.48
N PRO A 4 12.36 -2.17 61.44
CA PRO A 4 11.33 -2.32 60.42
C PRO A 4 11.77 -1.78 59.06
N VAL A 5 11.12 -2.27 57.99
CA VAL A 5 11.27 -1.76 56.61
C VAL A 5 9.90 -1.48 56.01
N ASP A 6 9.70 -0.30 55.42
CA ASP A 6 8.44 0.05 54.77
C ASP A 6 8.57 -0.13 53.25
N LEU A 7 7.68 -0.95 52.68
CA LEU A 7 7.65 -1.30 51.26
C LEU A 7 6.43 -0.69 50.54
N SER A 8 5.62 0.13 51.24
CA SER A 8 4.31 0.59 50.76
C SER A 8 4.40 1.32 49.41
N HIS A 9 5.46 2.09 49.17
CA HIS A 9 5.65 2.82 47.90
C HIS A 9 5.86 1.92 46.68
N TYR A 10 6.26 0.66 46.87
CA TYR A 10 6.35 -0.31 45.77
C TYR A 10 4.98 -0.86 45.39
N ALA A 11 4.06 -0.98 46.35
CA ALA A 11 2.71 -1.51 46.12
C ALA A 11 1.88 -0.62 45.18
N ASP A 12 2.13 0.70 45.21
CA ASP A 12 1.48 1.68 44.33
C ASP A 12 1.71 1.41 42.84
N ASN A 13 2.83 0.76 42.49
CA ASN A 13 3.21 0.46 41.12
C ASN A 13 2.70 -0.91 40.63
N ILE A 14 1.98 -1.67 41.46
CA ILE A 14 1.43 -2.98 41.09
C ILE A 14 0.15 -2.79 40.27
N LEU A 15 0.19 -3.25 39.01
CA LEU A 15 -0.89 -3.03 38.03
C LEU A 15 -2.09 -3.97 38.24
N ALA A 16 -1.85 -5.23 38.59
CA ALA A 16 -2.92 -6.21 38.73
C ALA A 16 -3.41 -6.30 40.18
N ALA A 17 -4.71 -6.15 40.39
CA ALA A 17 -5.31 -6.20 41.73
C ALA A 17 -5.07 -7.55 42.42
N GLU A 18 -5.00 -8.64 41.65
CA GLU A 18 -4.79 -10.00 42.15
C GLU A 18 -3.37 -10.23 42.69
N ASP A 19 -2.39 -9.41 42.30
CA ASP A 19 -1.01 -9.53 42.76
C ASP A 19 -0.78 -8.76 44.09
N ARG A 20 -1.71 -7.89 44.48
CA ARG A 20 -1.59 -7.02 45.67
C ARG A 20 -1.62 -7.77 47.01
N PRO A 21 -2.53 -8.74 47.25
CA PRO A 21 -2.69 -9.32 48.60
C PRO A 21 -1.39 -9.90 49.18
N LEU A 22 -0.63 -10.68 48.40
CA LEU A 22 0.64 -11.26 48.87
C LEU A 22 1.73 -10.20 49.05
N PHE A 23 1.70 -9.12 48.27
CA PHE A 23 2.65 -8.03 48.41
C PHE A 23 2.30 -7.15 49.63
N ASP A 24 1.02 -6.92 49.90
CA ASP A 24 0.53 -6.20 51.08
C ASP A 24 0.91 -6.96 52.36
N ASP A 25 0.80 -8.29 52.37
CA ASP A 25 1.32 -9.13 53.46
C ASP A 25 2.84 -8.95 53.66
N ALA A 26 3.59 -8.76 52.57
CA ALA A 26 5.02 -8.48 52.65
C ALA A 26 5.31 -7.11 53.26
N VAL A 27 4.50 -6.10 52.93
CA VAL A 27 4.57 -4.75 53.51
C VAL A 27 4.35 -4.82 55.02
N GLU A 28 3.29 -5.50 55.47
CA GLU A 28 2.97 -5.62 56.90
C GLU A 28 4.04 -6.43 57.66
N ALA A 29 4.56 -7.51 57.07
CA ALA A 29 5.69 -8.24 57.62
C ALA A 29 6.96 -7.38 57.75
N GLY A 30 7.23 -6.52 56.77
CA GLY A 30 8.34 -5.57 56.78
C GLY A 30 8.21 -4.55 57.91
N LYS A 31 7.03 -3.94 58.07
CA LYS A 31 6.72 -2.98 59.15
C LYS A 31 6.81 -3.61 60.53
N ALA A 32 6.49 -4.89 60.66
CA ALA A 32 6.62 -5.66 61.90
C ALA A 32 8.08 -6.09 62.21
N GLY A 33 9.04 -5.81 61.32
CA GLY A 33 10.43 -6.24 61.46
C GLY A 33 10.67 -7.73 61.17
N ALA A 34 9.68 -8.43 60.62
CA ALA A 34 9.73 -9.83 60.22
C ALA A 34 10.35 -9.99 58.82
N LEU A 35 11.63 -9.61 58.69
CA LEU A 35 12.32 -9.49 57.40
C LEU A 35 12.34 -10.79 56.56
N ARG A 36 12.47 -11.96 57.20
CA ARG A 36 12.38 -13.26 56.52
C ARG A 36 11.00 -13.47 55.88
N ALA A 37 9.94 -13.16 56.61
CA ALA A 37 8.57 -13.30 56.12
C ALA A 37 8.32 -12.32 54.97
N ALA A 38 8.74 -11.05 55.11
CA ALA A 38 8.63 -10.05 54.06
C ALA A 38 9.32 -10.53 52.75
N TYR A 39 10.55 -11.02 52.85
CA TYR A 39 11.30 -11.50 51.69
C TYR A 39 10.62 -12.69 50.99
N VAL A 40 10.12 -13.65 51.77
CA VAL A 40 9.40 -14.81 51.22
C VAL A 40 8.10 -14.38 50.54
N MET A 41 7.34 -13.47 51.13
CA MET A 41 6.07 -12.98 50.57
C MET A 41 6.28 -12.18 49.27
N ILE A 42 7.35 -11.37 49.18
CA ILE A 42 7.76 -10.70 47.93
C ILE A 42 7.96 -11.72 46.80
N TRP A 43 8.71 -12.80 47.07
CA TRP A 43 8.93 -13.84 46.07
C TRP A 43 7.65 -14.59 45.70
N LEU A 44 6.80 -14.91 46.66
CA LEU A 44 5.52 -15.58 46.39
C LEU A 44 4.62 -14.71 45.50
N ALA A 45 4.56 -13.39 45.75
CA ALA A 45 3.84 -12.46 44.88
C ALA A 45 4.39 -12.50 43.43
N CYS A 46 5.72 -12.54 43.26
CA CYS A 46 6.35 -12.71 41.95
C CYS A 46 5.93 -14.02 41.25
N ALA A 47 6.06 -15.15 41.95
CA ALA A 47 5.77 -16.46 41.38
C ALA A 47 4.28 -16.62 41.00
N GLU A 48 3.35 -16.16 41.85
CA GLU A 48 1.92 -16.18 41.56
C GLU A 48 1.57 -15.26 40.38
N SER A 49 2.16 -14.07 40.29
CA SER A 49 1.98 -13.17 39.15
C SER A 49 2.42 -13.85 37.84
N LEU A 50 3.60 -14.49 37.82
CA LEU A 50 4.09 -15.20 36.64
C LEU A 50 3.17 -16.36 36.24
N LYS A 51 2.64 -17.13 37.19
CA LYS A 51 1.64 -18.18 36.92
C LYS A 51 0.37 -17.60 36.33
N ARG A 52 -0.14 -16.48 36.87
CA ARG A 52 -1.32 -15.78 36.37
C ARG A 52 -1.12 -15.27 34.95
N ARG A 53 0.07 -14.76 34.61
CA ARG A 53 0.44 -14.36 33.25
C ARG A 53 0.34 -15.53 32.25
N PHE A 54 0.82 -16.72 32.63
CA PHE A 54 0.65 -17.92 31.81
C PHE A 54 -0.82 -18.32 31.67
N ARG A 55 -1.62 -18.23 32.74
CA ARG A 55 -3.07 -18.48 32.71
C ARG A 55 -3.84 -17.50 31.83
N GLU A 56 -3.36 -16.26 31.70
CA GLU A 56 -3.93 -15.29 30.78
C GLU A 56 -3.51 -15.60 29.34
N ALA A 57 -2.23 -15.87 29.10
CA ALA A 57 -1.70 -16.17 27.78
C ALA A 57 -2.29 -17.46 27.18
N GLN A 58 -2.55 -18.51 27.98
CA GLN A 58 -3.11 -19.77 27.49
C GLN A 58 -4.49 -19.63 26.84
N LYS A 59 -5.25 -18.58 27.14
CA LYS A 59 -6.55 -18.33 26.51
C LYS A 59 -6.43 -18.19 24.98
N ARG A 60 -5.23 -17.87 24.49
CA ARG A 60 -4.96 -17.51 23.09
C ARG A 60 -3.70 -18.19 22.53
N ASP A 61 -2.89 -18.84 23.36
CA ASP A 61 -1.67 -19.52 22.95
C ASP A 61 -1.59 -20.94 23.55
N GLY A 62 -1.64 -21.94 22.67
CA GLY A 62 -1.49 -23.34 23.06
C GLY A 62 -0.14 -23.68 23.70
N ALA A 63 0.94 -22.95 23.41
CA ALA A 63 2.23 -23.13 24.06
C ALA A 63 2.18 -22.70 25.53
N ALA A 64 1.55 -21.56 25.83
CA ALA A 64 1.25 -21.17 27.20
C ALA A 64 0.33 -22.19 27.90
N GLY A 65 -0.66 -22.75 27.19
CA GLY A 65 -1.53 -23.82 27.71
C GLY A 65 -0.76 -25.07 28.15
N LYS A 66 0.24 -25.51 27.38
CA LYS A 66 1.13 -26.62 27.78
C LYS A 66 1.90 -26.30 29.06
N ILE A 67 2.44 -25.09 29.17
CA ILE A 67 3.17 -24.64 30.37
C ILE A 67 2.25 -24.63 31.58
N VAL A 68 1.02 -24.12 31.45
CA VAL A 68 0.02 -24.15 32.54
C VAL A 68 -0.30 -25.59 32.96
N GLY A 69 -0.49 -26.51 32.02
CA GLY A 69 -0.72 -27.92 32.33
C GLY A 69 0.44 -28.57 33.09
N GLU A 70 1.69 -28.24 32.74
CA GLU A 70 2.88 -28.71 33.48
C GLU A 70 2.98 -28.11 34.89
N ILE A 71 2.65 -26.81 35.04
CA ILE A 71 2.56 -26.14 36.35
C ILE A 71 1.56 -26.87 37.24
N GLU A 72 0.33 -27.08 36.76
CA GLU A 72 -0.73 -27.74 37.52
C GLU A 72 -0.37 -29.18 37.88
N THR A 73 0.30 -29.91 36.98
CA THR A 73 0.78 -31.27 37.25
C THR A 73 1.82 -31.28 38.37
N LYS A 74 2.81 -30.39 38.31
CA LYS A 74 3.85 -30.29 39.36
C LYS A 74 3.27 -29.87 40.70
N GLU A 75 2.30 -28.96 40.72
CA GLU A 75 1.60 -28.54 41.95
C GLU A 75 0.81 -29.71 42.56
N LYS A 76 0.09 -30.49 41.75
CA LYS A 76 -0.62 -31.72 42.19
C LYS A 76 0.34 -32.78 42.74
N GLU A 77 1.55 -32.88 42.19
CA GLU A 77 2.59 -33.79 42.68
C GLU A 77 3.40 -33.23 43.86
N HIS A 78 3.03 -32.06 44.40
CA HIS A 78 3.75 -31.36 45.47
C HIS A 78 5.24 -31.10 45.16
N LYS A 79 5.58 -30.91 43.88
CA LYS A 79 6.93 -30.55 43.44
C LYS A 79 7.13 -29.04 43.48
N ALA A 80 8.38 -28.59 43.66
CA ALA A 80 8.72 -27.17 43.61
C ALA A 80 8.47 -26.60 42.19
N VAL A 81 7.66 -25.55 42.10
CA VAL A 81 7.19 -24.99 40.83
C VAL A 81 7.81 -23.61 40.55
N ASP A 82 8.21 -22.87 41.58
CA ASP A 82 8.74 -21.51 41.51
C ASP A 82 9.88 -21.34 40.48
N LYS A 83 10.93 -22.16 40.59
CA LYS A 83 12.08 -22.10 39.66
C LYS A 83 11.67 -22.45 38.23
N PHE A 84 10.77 -23.43 38.08
CA PHE A 84 10.25 -23.82 36.78
C PHE A 84 9.46 -22.68 36.13
N VAL A 85 8.60 -22.00 36.90
CA VAL A 85 7.84 -20.84 36.44
C VAL A 85 8.75 -19.69 36.02
N LEU A 86 9.80 -19.39 36.80
CA LEU A 86 10.77 -18.35 36.43
C LEU A 86 11.53 -18.69 35.14
N MET A 87 11.99 -19.95 34.99
CA MET A 87 12.65 -20.40 33.76
C MET A 87 11.71 -20.31 32.56
N LYS A 88 10.47 -20.80 32.69
CA LYS A 88 9.49 -20.71 31.61
C LYS A 88 9.10 -19.27 31.31
N ALA A 89 9.01 -18.40 32.31
CA ALA A 89 8.74 -16.98 32.11
C ALA A 89 9.85 -16.30 31.30
N HIS A 90 11.10 -16.70 31.49
CA HIS A 90 12.22 -16.27 30.65
C HIS A 90 12.14 -16.84 29.23
N GLU A 91 11.99 -18.16 29.07
CA GLU A 91 11.87 -18.82 27.76
C GLU A 91 10.70 -18.29 26.93
N TYR A 92 9.55 -18.04 27.57
CA TYR A 92 8.34 -17.47 26.95
C TYR A 92 8.47 -15.97 26.70
N GLY A 93 9.35 -15.29 27.45
CA GLY A 93 9.70 -13.88 27.27
C GLY A 93 8.96 -12.91 28.19
N PHE A 94 8.22 -13.35 29.21
CA PHE A 94 7.68 -12.44 30.22
C PHE A 94 8.77 -11.70 31.01
N VAL A 95 9.97 -12.27 31.08
CA VAL A 95 11.13 -11.72 31.80
C VAL A 95 12.32 -11.60 30.84
N SER A 96 13.04 -10.47 30.85
CA SER A 96 14.27 -10.28 30.06
C SER A 96 15.45 -11.09 30.61
N ASP A 97 16.54 -11.24 29.86
CA ASP A 97 17.76 -11.92 30.34
C ASP A 97 18.31 -11.29 31.62
N SER A 98 18.36 -9.94 31.65
CA SER A 98 18.78 -9.18 32.82
C SER A 98 17.84 -9.41 34.01
N GLY A 99 16.52 -9.37 33.77
CA GLY A 99 15.52 -9.63 34.80
C GLY A 99 15.59 -11.06 35.32
N HIS A 100 15.81 -12.05 34.46
CA HIS A 100 15.90 -13.46 34.84
C HIS A 100 17.10 -13.68 35.76
N THR A 101 18.24 -13.09 35.43
CA THR A 101 19.47 -13.18 36.25
C THR A 101 19.23 -12.67 37.67
N VAL A 102 18.65 -11.47 37.82
CA VAL A 102 18.43 -10.86 39.14
C VAL A 102 17.30 -11.57 39.90
N LEU A 103 16.20 -11.95 39.22
CA LEU A 103 15.11 -12.70 39.85
C LEU A 103 15.53 -14.10 40.29
N ASN A 104 16.42 -14.76 39.55
CA ASN A 104 16.97 -16.06 39.95
C ASN A 104 17.83 -15.93 41.22
N HIS A 105 18.60 -14.84 41.34
CA HIS A 105 19.33 -14.56 42.58
C HIS A 105 18.37 -14.35 43.77
N ILE A 106 17.28 -13.58 43.59
CA ILE A 106 16.26 -13.41 44.63
C ILE A 106 15.62 -14.75 45.03
N TYR A 107 15.33 -15.61 44.05
CA TYR A 107 14.83 -16.97 44.31
C TYR A 107 15.80 -17.80 45.18
N GLU A 108 17.09 -17.79 44.83
CA GLU A 108 18.13 -18.51 45.58
C GLU A 108 18.23 -18.01 47.02
N MET A 109 18.23 -16.69 47.22
CA MET A 109 18.22 -16.08 48.55
C MET A 109 16.95 -16.40 49.32
N ARG A 110 15.78 -16.42 48.66
CA ARG A 110 14.53 -16.87 49.28
C ARG A 110 14.63 -18.32 49.77
N CYS A 111 15.27 -19.21 49.01
CA CYS A 111 15.46 -20.59 49.43
C CYS A 111 16.32 -20.66 50.69
N LEU A 112 17.40 -19.88 50.74
CA LEU A 112 18.28 -19.77 51.90
C LEU A 112 17.54 -19.27 53.15
N TYR A 113 16.81 -18.16 53.03
CA TYR A 113 16.04 -17.57 54.15
C TYR A 113 14.81 -18.38 54.55
N GLY A 114 14.27 -19.21 53.67
CA GLY A 114 13.15 -20.11 53.94
C GLY A 114 13.54 -21.34 54.76
N HIS A 115 14.83 -21.69 54.81
CA HIS A 115 15.34 -22.84 55.55
C HIS A 115 15.84 -22.44 56.96
N PRO A 116 15.89 -23.39 57.92
CA PRO A 116 16.30 -23.13 59.29
C PRO A 116 17.83 -23.04 59.44
N TYR A 117 18.49 -22.20 58.63
CA TYR A 117 19.95 -22.00 58.66
C TYR A 117 20.38 -20.81 59.55
N GLU A 118 19.47 -20.26 60.35
CA GLU A 118 19.68 -19.03 61.17
C GLU A 118 20.06 -17.77 60.38
N GLU A 119 20.11 -17.83 59.04
CA GLU A 119 20.33 -16.68 58.17
C GLU A 119 19.04 -15.85 57.98
N ALA A 120 19.19 -14.52 57.97
CA ALA A 120 18.10 -13.58 57.76
C ALA A 120 18.53 -12.45 56.80
N PRO A 121 17.61 -11.94 55.96
CA PRO A 121 17.91 -10.82 55.08
C PRO A 121 18.10 -9.52 55.87
N SER A 122 18.96 -8.64 55.36
CA SER A 122 19.03 -7.24 55.79
C SER A 122 17.83 -6.45 55.26
N GLN A 123 17.60 -5.25 55.82
CA GLN A 123 16.57 -4.35 55.31
C GLN A 123 16.81 -3.97 53.85
N GLU A 124 18.07 -3.71 53.48
CA GLU A 124 18.46 -3.38 52.11
C GLU A 124 18.15 -4.53 51.15
N GLN A 125 18.37 -5.78 51.57
CA GLN A 125 18.05 -6.95 50.76
C GLN A 125 16.54 -7.11 50.54
N VAL A 126 15.72 -6.83 51.56
CA VAL A 126 14.25 -6.85 51.46
C VAL A 126 13.76 -5.74 50.52
N SER A 127 14.25 -4.50 50.70
CA SER A 127 13.89 -3.38 49.83
C SER A 127 14.34 -3.60 48.39
N HIS A 128 15.54 -4.14 48.19
CA HIS A 128 16.04 -4.48 46.86
C HIS A 128 15.19 -5.56 46.19
N ALA A 129 14.84 -6.62 46.91
CA ALA A 129 13.96 -7.67 46.38
C ALA A 129 12.59 -7.12 45.98
N ALA A 130 12.00 -6.25 46.81
CA ALA A 130 10.74 -5.58 46.49
C ALA A 130 10.85 -4.73 45.23
N ALA A 131 11.90 -3.89 45.14
CA ALA A 131 12.16 -3.06 43.97
C ALA A 131 12.26 -3.87 42.67
N VAL A 132 13.09 -4.91 42.67
CA VAL A 132 13.33 -5.75 41.49
C VAL A 132 12.07 -6.52 41.08
N VAL A 133 11.36 -7.12 42.03
CA VAL A 133 10.13 -7.88 41.73
C VAL A 133 9.05 -6.97 41.17
N VAL A 134 8.88 -5.78 41.73
CA VAL A 134 7.92 -4.80 41.22
C VAL A 134 8.34 -4.31 39.83
N GLU A 135 9.59 -3.90 39.65
CA GLU A 135 10.11 -3.40 38.36
C GLU A 135 10.02 -4.45 37.24
N HIS A 136 10.44 -5.67 37.49
CA HIS A 136 10.55 -6.67 36.43
C HIS A 136 9.28 -7.48 36.19
N VAL A 137 8.39 -7.57 37.18
CA VAL A 137 7.17 -8.39 37.09
C VAL A 137 5.93 -7.57 37.45
N LEU A 138 5.72 -7.18 38.71
CA LEU A 138 4.39 -6.75 39.18
C LEU A 138 3.90 -5.42 38.56
N SER A 139 4.80 -4.56 38.12
CA SER A 139 4.47 -3.28 37.45
C SER A 139 4.28 -3.38 35.95
N LYS A 140 4.48 -4.56 35.34
CA LYS A 140 4.41 -4.71 33.87
C LYS A 140 3.09 -5.31 33.41
N PRO A 141 2.46 -4.81 32.34
CA PRO A 141 1.33 -5.49 31.72
C PRO A 141 1.75 -6.86 31.18
N VAL A 142 0.78 -7.75 30.97
CA VAL A 142 1.04 -9.06 30.35
C VAL A 142 1.14 -8.86 28.83
N LYS A 143 2.36 -8.66 28.34
CA LYS A 143 2.64 -8.54 26.91
C LYS A 143 3.31 -9.80 26.36
N LEU A 144 2.96 -10.13 25.11
CA LEU A 144 3.49 -11.23 24.33
C LEU A 144 4.82 -10.81 23.68
N ARG A 145 5.83 -11.68 23.74
CA ARG A 145 7.19 -11.40 23.28
C ARG A 145 7.63 -12.36 22.16
N HIS A 146 8.94 -12.51 21.96
CA HIS A 146 9.54 -13.27 20.86
C HIS A 146 9.00 -14.71 20.71
N GLY A 147 8.68 -15.42 21.80
CA GLY A 147 8.11 -16.77 21.73
C GLY A 147 6.79 -16.80 20.96
N PHE A 148 5.85 -15.95 21.35
CA PHE A 148 4.59 -15.75 20.64
C PHE A 148 4.82 -15.20 19.22
N GLY A 149 5.71 -14.21 19.06
CA GLY A 149 6.06 -13.64 17.77
C GLY A 149 6.53 -14.70 16.75
N LYS A 150 7.36 -15.66 17.16
CA LYS A 150 7.78 -16.78 16.30
C LYS A 150 6.61 -17.65 15.86
N GLN A 151 5.69 -17.97 16.77
CA GLN A 151 4.51 -18.77 16.45
C GLN A 151 3.53 -18.00 15.56
N LEU A 152 3.38 -16.70 15.79
CA LEU A 152 2.60 -15.81 14.94
C LEU A 152 3.16 -15.80 13.51
N LEU A 153 4.48 -15.59 13.35
CA LEU A 153 5.13 -15.62 12.04
C LEU A 153 4.91 -16.97 11.34
N LYS A 154 5.09 -18.07 12.06
CA LYS A 154 4.82 -19.41 11.54
C LYS A 154 3.40 -19.53 11.00
N SER A 155 2.41 -19.10 11.78
CA SER A 155 1.00 -19.16 11.37
C SER A 155 0.72 -18.27 10.16
N LEU A 156 1.31 -17.06 10.13
CA LEU A 156 1.17 -16.11 9.03
C LEU A 156 1.86 -16.55 7.73
N LEU A 157 2.87 -17.42 7.80
CA LEU A 157 3.70 -17.84 6.66
C LEU A 157 3.38 -19.26 6.16
N GLU A 158 2.89 -20.15 7.02
CA GLU A 158 2.73 -21.57 6.72
C GLU A 158 1.28 -22.06 6.71
N GLU A 159 0.33 -21.32 7.30
CA GLU A 159 -1.05 -21.76 7.46
C GLU A 159 -2.03 -20.94 6.59
N PRO A 160 -2.44 -21.44 5.40
CA PRO A 160 -3.30 -20.67 4.48
C PRO A 160 -4.65 -20.25 5.08
N ASN A 161 -5.18 -21.06 6.00
CA ASN A 161 -6.49 -20.87 6.64
C ASN A 161 -6.41 -20.08 7.96
N PHE A 162 -5.22 -19.64 8.39
CA PHE A 162 -5.06 -18.94 9.65
C PHE A 162 -5.72 -17.55 9.65
N LEU A 163 -5.70 -16.86 8.52
CA LEU A 163 -6.24 -15.51 8.35
C LEU A 163 -7.00 -15.44 7.03
N ASP A 164 -8.05 -14.63 6.94
CA ASP A 164 -8.79 -14.44 5.69
C ASP A 164 -7.98 -13.64 4.65
N ASP A 165 -8.18 -13.92 3.36
CA ASP A 165 -7.55 -13.14 2.27
C ASP A 165 -8.35 -11.88 1.94
N GLN A 166 -8.66 -11.09 2.96
CA GLN A 166 -9.34 -9.80 2.82
C GLN A 166 -8.59 -8.74 3.61
N GLN A 167 -8.31 -7.60 2.97
CA GLN A 167 -7.56 -6.51 3.59
C GLN A 167 -8.18 -6.07 4.92
N THR A 168 -9.51 -5.95 4.98
CA THR A 168 -10.26 -5.57 6.20
C THR A 168 -10.04 -6.55 7.35
N ALA A 169 -10.05 -7.86 7.07
CA ALA A 169 -9.81 -8.90 8.08
C ALA A 169 -8.36 -8.87 8.58
N VAL A 170 -7.37 -8.71 7.69
CA VAL A 170 -5.96 -8.60 8.08
C VAL A 170 -5.73 -7.36 8.94
N VAL A 171 -6.28 -6.21 8.54
CA VAL A 171 -6.18 -4.95 9.31
C VAL A 171 -6.79 -5.11 10.71
N ALA A 172 -7.99 -5.69 10.81
CA ALA A 172 -8.65 -5.92 12.09
C ALA A 172 -7.84 -6.86 13.00
N PHE A 173 -7.30 -7.94 12.44
CA PHE A 173 -6.43 -8.86 13.16
C PHE A 173 -5.16 -8.17 13.67
N THR A 174 -4.47 -7.39 12.81
CA THR A 174 -3.24 -6.67 13.22
C THR A 174 -3.54 -5.69 14.36
N LYS A 175 -4.65 -4.94 14.29
CA LYS A 175 -5.05 -4.01 15.35
C LYS A 175 -5.45 -4.70 16.66
N ASP A 176 -5.99 -5.92 16.60
CA ASP A 176 -6.31 -6.71 17.81
C ASP A 176 -5.05 -7.26 18.49
N ILE A 177 -4.07 -7.72 17.72
CA ILE A 177 -2.87 -8.36 18.27
C ILE A 177 -1.83 -7.36 18.74
N LEU A 178 -1.69 -6.22 18.06
CA LEU A 178 -0.59 -5.28 18.30
C LEU A 178 -0.55 -4.72 19.73
N PRO A 179 -1.66 -4.30 20.38
CA PRO A 179 -1.64 -3.83 21.77
C PRO A 179 -1.16 -4.89 22.78
N ARG A 180 -1.15 -6.16 22.38
CA ARG A 180 -0.74 -7.30 23.21
C ARG A 180 0.75 -7.63 23.02
N LEU A 181 1.40 -7.12 21.99
CA LEU A 181 2.83 -7.33 21.75
C LEU A 181 3.65 -6.31 22.55
N ASP A 182 4.81 -6.74 23.02
CA ASP A 182 5.80 -5.85 23.64
C ASP A 182 6.42 -4.93 22.58
N GLU A 183 6.51 -3.62 22.85
CA GLU A 183 7.02 -2.67 21.85
C GLU A 183 8.45 -3.01 21.41
N SER A 184 9.25 -3.63 22.29
CA SER A 184 10.64 -3.97 22.00
C SER A 184 10.81 -5.01 20.89
N ILE A 185 9.74 -5.75 20.55
CA ILE A 185 9.80 -6.81 19.55
C ILE A 185 9.23 -6.40 18.19
N HIS A 186 8.68 -5.19 18.06
CA HIS A 186 8.01 -4.75 16.82
C HIS A 186 8.96 -4.75 15.61
N GLY A 187 10.14 -4.14 15.75
CA GLY A 187 11.15 -4.13 14.69
C GLY A 187 11.66 -5.54 14.34
N TRP A 188 11.93 -6.36 15.37
CA TRP A 188 12.32 -7.76 15.18
C TRP A 188 11.25 -8.56 14.41
N LEU A 189 9.97 -8.37 14.73
CA LEU A 189 8.87 -9.07 14.07
C LEU A 189 8.80 -8.70 12.58
N LEU A 190 8.88 -7.40 12.26
CA LEU A 190 8.87 -6.92 10.88
C LEU A 190 10.08 -7.45 10.09
N ASP A 191 11.29 -7.40 10.67
CA ASP A 191 12.51 -7.90 10.01
C ASP A 191 12.40 -9.39 9.65
N ASN A 192 12.00 -10.22 10.61
CA ASN A 192 11.87 -11.66 10.38
C ASN A 192 10.74 -11.97 9.41
N TYR A 193 9.65 -11.18 9.43
CA TYR A 193 8.56 -11.39 8.48
C TYR A 193 8.98 -11.02 7.06
N TRP A 194 9.62 -9.86 6.88
CA TRP A 194 10.10 -9.40 5.58
C TRP A 194 11.18 -10.32 5.01
N GLU A 195 12.08 -10.84 5.84
CA GLU A 195 13.08 -11.81 5.42
C GLU A 195 12.45 -13.05 4.80
N GLU A 196 11.42 -13.62 5.43
CA GLU A 196 10.74 -14.79 4.88
C GLU A 196 9.91 -14.45 3.63
N LEU A 197 9.16 -13.34 3.65
CA LEU A 197 8.35 -12.90 2.50
C LEU A 197 9.21 -12.62 1.26
N GLU A 198 10.43 -12.11 1.43
CA GLU A 198 11.35 -11.83 0.33
C GLU A 198 11.77 -13.12 -0.39
N LYS A 199 11.98 -14.23 0.35
CA LYS A 199 12.45 -15.52 -0.20
C LYS A 199 11.51 -16.13 -1.24
N PHE A 200 10.21 -15.95 -1.09
CA PHE A 200 9.20 -16.51 -1.99
C PHE A 200 8.39 -15.45 -2.75
N SER A 201 8.92 -14.23 -2.83
CA SER A 201 8.31 -13.09 -3.53
C SER A 201 7.96 -13.33 -5.00
N ASP A 202 8.67 -14.25 -5.67
CA ASP A 202 8.42 -14.64 -7.07
C ASP A 202 7.59 -15.93 -7.21
N ASP A 203 7.26 -16.60 -6.10
CA ASP A 203 6.48 -17.84 -6.12
C ASP A 203 4.97 -17.52 -6.14
N SER A 204 4.36 -17.77 -7.30
CA SER A 204 2.91 -17.56 -7.49
C SER A 204 2.04 -18.36 -6.52
N SER A 205 2.50 -19.51 -6.02
CA SER A 205 1.78 -20.31 -5.03
C SER A 205 1.74 -19.65 -3.65
N MET A 206 2.69 -18.75 -3.37
CA MET A 206 2.82 -18.01 -2.12
C MET A 206 2.24 -16.59 -2.19
N ALA A 207 1.59 -16.22 -3.29
CA ALA A 207 1.06 -14.88 -3.52
C ALA A 207 0.08 -14.41 -2.41
N ILE A 208 -0.66 -15.34 -1.81
CA ILE A 208 -1.59 -15.08 -0.71
C ILE A 208 -0.86 -14.57 0.54
N PHE A 209 0.25 -15.20 0.91
CA PHE A 209 1.07 -14.81 2.06
C PHE A 209 1.74 -13.46 1.81
N PHE A 210 2.23 -13.23 0.60
CA PHE A 210 2.84 -11.95 0.23
C PHE A 210 1.88 -10.76 0.30
N ARG A 211 0.65 -10.96 -0.17
CA ARG A 211 -0.41 -9.94 -0.11
C ARG A 211 -0.84 -9.65 1.32
N ARG A 212 -1.12 -10.68 2.12
CA ARG A 212 -1.45 -10.53 3.55
C ARG A 212 -0.31 -9.89 4.34
N GLY A 213 0.93 -10.30 4.08
CA GLY A 213 2.12 -9.71 4.69
C GLY A 213 2.26 -8.22 4.39
N THR A 214 1.99 -7.81 3.15
CA THR A 214 1.97 -6.38 2.78
C THR A 214 0.94 -5.61 3.61
N TRP A 215 -0.29 -6.12 3.76
CA TRP A 215 -1.34 -5.46 4.55
C TRP A 215 -1.03 -5.44 6.04
N PHE A 216 -0.52 -6.55 6.58
CA PHE A 216 -0.11 -6.67 7.97
C PHE A 216 1.00 -5.66 8.30
N SER A 217 2.07 -5.63 7.51
CA SER A 217 3.21 -4.72 7.73
C SER A 217 2.81 -3.26 7.62
N ARG A 218 1.97 -2.89 6.63
CA ARG A 218 1.46 -1.51 6.53
C ARG A 218 0.67 -1.12 7.76
N THR A 219 -0.26 -1.98 8.19
CA THR A 219 -1.11 -1.70 9.36
C THR A 219 -0.25 -1.57 10.62
N MET A 220 0.70 -2.48 10.81
CA MET A 220 1.62 -2.42 11.95
C MET A 220 2.44 -1.13 11.95
N LEU A 221 2.99 -0.72 10.82
CA LEU A 221 3.76 0.53 10.70
C LEU A 221 2.92 1.78 10.96
N THR A 222 1.67 1.80 10.49
CA THR A 222 0.75 2.92 10.74
C THR A 222 0.32 3.01 12.21
N GLU A 223 0.22 1.89 12.92
CA GLU A 223 -0.20 1.86 14.33
C GLU A 223 0.98 2.02 15.32
N VAL A 224 2.15 1.43 15.03
CA VAL A 224 3.34 1.51 15.87
C VAL A 224 4.12 2.81 15.67
N GLY A 225 4.15 3.31 14.43
CA GLY A 225 5.05 4.38 14.01
C GLY A 225 6.19 3.87 13.12
N ILE A 226 6.62 4.73 12.21
CA ILE A 226 7.71 4.48 11.25
C ILE A 226 9.09 4.59 11.92
N ASP A 227 9.13 5.26 13.07
CA ASP A 227 10.29 5.46 13.94
C ASP A 227 10.71 4.19 14.71
N VAL A 228 10.00 3.08 14.53
CA VAL A 228 10.47 1.74 14.93
C VAL A 228 11.83 1.40 14.30
N PHE A 229 12.18 2.06 13.20
CA PHE A 229 13.48 1.99 12.54
C PHE A 229 14.03 3.40 12.32
N SER A 230 15.35 3.58 12.47
CA SER A 230 16.01 4.82 12.05
C SER A 230 16.00 5.00 10.52
N HIS A 231 16.31 6.20 10.02
CA HIS A 231 16.42 6.40 8.56
C HIS A 231 17.52 5.55 7.91
N ASP A 232 18.62 5.28 8.62
CA ASP A 232 19.69 4.41 8.11
C ASP A 232 19.26 2.93 8.14
N ASP A 233 18.50 2.53 9.17
CA ASP A 233 17.88 1.21 9.27
C ASP A 233 16.92 0.93 8.10
N TRP A 234 16.10 1.91 7.72
CA TRP A 234 15.21 1.82 6.56
C TRP A 234 15.97 1.64 5.25
N HIS A 235 17.11 2.31 5.10
CA HIS A 235 17.95 2.19 3.92
C HIS A 235 18.68 0.84 3.82
N ASP A 236 19.15 0.30 4.95
CA ASP A 236 19.70 -1.08 4.99
C ASP A 236 18.63 -2.09 4.56
N ARG A 237 17.42 -1.96 5.14
CA ARG A 237 16.29 -2.85 4.87
C ARG A 237 15.79 -2.75 3.43
N SER A 238 15.72 -1.55 2.84
CA SER A 238 15.34 -1.38 1.43
C SER A 238 16.26 -2.13 0.47
N SER A 239 17.52 -2.33 0.87
CA SER A 239 18.51 -3.09 0.11
C SER A 239 18.42 -4.60 0.37
N ARG A 240 18.03 -5.02 1.58
CA ARG A 240 17.92 -6.43 1.99
C ARG A 240 16.60 -7.08 1.61
N PHE A 241 15.50 -6.35 1.69
CA PHE A 241 14.13 -6.84 1.45
C PHE A 241 13.41 -6.01 0.38
N PRO A 242 14.02 -5.80 -0.80
CA PRO A 242 13.53 -4.83 -1.78
C PRO A 242 12.11 -5.13 -2.24
N LYS A 243 11.75 -6.38 -2.54
CA LYS A 243 10.46 -6.70 -3.18
C LYS A 243 9.28 -6.49 -2.24
N ILE A 244 9.38 -6.90 -0.98
CA ILE A 244 8.31 -6.63 -0.01
C ILE A 244 8.24 -5.14 0.33
N LEU A 245 9.38 -4.45 0.47
CA LEU A 245 9.39 -3.04 0.84
C LEU A 245 8.94 -2.10 -0.28
N MET A 246 9.17 -2.45 -1.55
CA MET A 246 8.56 -1.75 -2.68
C MET A 246 7.03 -1.69 -2.55
N ARG A 247 6.41 -2.76 -2.03
CA ARG A 247 4.96 -2.79 -1.80
C ARG A 247 4.58 -2.12 -0.50
N VAL A 248 5.19 -2.50 0.62
CA VAL A 248 4.85 -1.93 1.94
C VAL A 248 4.93 -0.41 1.91
N CYS A 249 6.03 0.14 1.37
CA CYS A 249 6.28 1.58 1.30
C CYS A 249 5.62 2.27 0.10
N SER A 250 4.76 1.61 -0.70
CA SER A 250 4.07 2.24 -1.84
C SER A 250 2.86 3.11 -1.44
N ILE A 251 2.75 3.49 -0.16
CA ILE A 251 1.71 4.40 0.35
C ILE A 251 2.36 5.65 0.92
N ALA A 252 1.72 6.80 0.69
CA ALA A 252 2.31 8.11 0.97
C ALA A 252 2.71 8.26 2.45
N ASP A 253 1.86 7.80 3.37
CA ASP A 253 2.07 7.93 4.82
C ASP A 253 3.32 7.22 5.33
N ILE A 254 3.66 6.07 4.72
CA ILE A 254 4.90 5.35 5.05
C ILE A 254 6.06 5.96 4.27
N PHE A 255 5.90 6.15 2.96
CA PHE A 255 6.99 6.57 2.07
C PHE A 255 7.62 7.88 2.49
N LYS A 256 6.83 8.86 2.96
CA LYS A 256 7.35 10.18 3.37
C LYS A 256 8.27 10.11 4.60
N GLU A 257 8.08 9.10 5.46
CA GLU A 257 8.71 9.01 6.78
C GLU A 257 9.93 8.06 6.83
N ILE A 258 10.16 7.20 5.83
CA ILE A 258 11.30 6.26 5.82
C ILE A 258 12.68 6.91 5.58
N GLY A 259 12.73 8.22 5.37
CA GLY A 259 13.95 8.97 5.08
C GLY A 259 14.37 8.97 3.61
N LYS A 260 15.02 10.06 3.17
CA LYS A 260 15.33 10.34 1.76
C LYS A 260 16.18 9.27 1.07
N ARG A 261 17.16 8.69 1.79
CA ARG A 261 18.04 7.64 1.23
C ARG A 261 17.29 6.36 0.91
N ALA A 262 16.38 5.94 1.80
CA ALA A 262 15.53 4.79 1.58
C ALA A 262 14.52 5.05 0.44
N GLN A 263 13.92 6.24 0.40
CA GLN A 263 13.05 6.67 -0.70
C GLN A 263 13.75 6.57 -2.06
N ASP A 264 14.94 7.18 -2.19
CA ASP A 264 15.70 7.18 -3.45
C ASP A 264 16.14 5.77 -3.87
N SER A 265 16.50 4.94 -2.88
CA SER A 265 16.84 3.53 -3.09
C SER A 265 15.64 2.75 -3.63
N LEU A 266 14.46 2.86 -2.99
CA LEU A 266 13.24 2.18 -3.43
C LEU A 266 12.79 2.67 -4.81
N VAL A 267 12.85 3.97 -5.11
CA VAL A 267 12.53 4.48 -6.45
C VAL A 267 13.46 3.85 -7.50
N GLY A 268 14.77 3.81 -7.23
CA GLY A 268 15.73 3.16 -8.11
C GLY A 268 15.48 1.67 -8.31
N LEU A 269 15.13 0.96 -7.23
CA LEU A 269 14.82 -0.47 -7.27
C LEU A 269 13.53 -0.77 -8.04
N ILE A 270 12.47 0.05 -7.87
CA ILE A 270 11.21 -0.11 -8.63
C ILE A 270 11.46 0.12 -10.12
N ILE A 271 12.23 1.15 -10.48
CA ILE A 271 12.61 1.41 -11.87
C ILE A 271 13.41 0.24 -12.44
N ALA A 272 14.39 -0.28 -11.72
CA ALA A 272 15.19 -1.43 -12.18
C ALA A 272 14.33 -2.69 -12.36
N GLU A 273 13.45 -3.00 -11.40
CA GLU A 273 12.54 -4.15 -11.43
C GLU A 273 11.50 -4.02 -12.56
N SER A 274 11.17 -2.81 -12.99
CA SER A 274 10.22 -2.62 -14.09
C SER A 274 10.69 -3.20 -15.43
N ALA A 275 12.00 -3.42 -15.60
CA ALA A 275 12.56 -4.06 -16.80
C ALA A 275 12.11 -5.52 -16.93
N THR A 276 11.83 -6.22 -15.82
CA THR A 276 11.32 -7.59 -15.82
C THR A 276 9.81 -7.62 -15.62
N ARG A 277 9.27 -6.72 -14.79
CA ARG A 277 7.85 -6.65 -14.45
C ARG A 277 7.37 -5.20 -14.43
N ALA A 278 6.94 -4.69 -15.59
CA ALA A 278 6.52 -3.29 -15.74
C ALA A 278 5.44 -2.84 -14.74
N SER A 279 4.54 -3.74 -14.30
CA SER A 279 3.44 -3.42 -13.37
C SER A 279 3.88 -2.90 -11.99
N VAL A 280 5.15 -3.06 -11.62
CA VAL A 280 5.69 -2.46 -10.37
C VAL A 280 5.71 -0.93 -10.42
N LEU A 281 5.67 -0.32 -11.61
CA LEU A 281 5.62 1.13 -11.77
C LEU A 281 4.34 1.74 -11.18
N THR A 282 3.27 0.97 -11.04
CA THR A 282 2.04 1.41 -10.35
C THR A 282 2.29 1.83 -8.90
N HIS A 283 3.35 1.32 -8.27
CA HIS A 283 3.78 1.77 -6.95
C HIS A 283 4.28 3.21 -6.98
N LEU A 284 5.07 3.59 -7.98
CA LEU A 284 5.55 4.97 -8.15
C LEU A 284 4.44 5.90 -8.62
N GLU A 285 3.56 5.44 -9.51
CA GLU A 285 2.39 6.21 -9.94
C GLU A 285 1.51 6.59 -8.75
N ARG A 286 1.20 5.62 -7.88
CA ARG A 286 0.43 5.90 -6.66
C ARG A 286 1.11 6.92 -5.76
N LEU A 287 2.42 6.83 -5.59
CA LEU A 287 3.19 7.80 -4.79
C LEU A 287 3.21 9.19 -5.46
N SER A 288 3.29 9.24 -6.79
CA SER A 288 3.23 10.46 -7.60
C SER A 288 1.89 11.17 -7.42
N ILE A 289 0.78 10.45 -7.64
CA ILE A 289 -0.59 10.98 -7.52
C ILE A 289 -0.86 11.53 -6.11
N ASN A 290 -0.34 10.86 -5.07
CA ASN A 290 -0.49 11.28 -3.68
C ASN A 290 0.54 12.34 -3.22
N GLY A 291 1.35 12.90 -4.14
CA GLY A 291 2.34 13.93 -3.83
C GLY A 291 3.40 13.47 -2.82
N ALA A 292 3.78 12.19 -2.85
CA ALA A 292 4.79 11.60 -1.96
C ALA A 292 6.19 11.58 -2.55
N LEU A 293 6.32 11.64 -3.87
CA LEU A 293 7.61 11.74 -4.55
C LEU A 293 8.16 13.16 -4.44
N THR A 294 9.47 13.28 -4.24
CA THR A 294 10.18 14.55 -4.44
C THR A 294 10.21 14.92 -5.92
N MET A 295 10.45 16.19 -6.25
CA MET A 295 10.55 16.66 -7.64
C MET A 295 11.55 15.83 -8.46
N ARG A 296 12.74 15.55 -7.92
CA ARG A 296 13.75 14.72 -8.59
C ARG A 296 13.28 13.28 -8.82
N GLN A 297 12.55 12.70 -7.87
CA GLN A 297 12.01 11.33 -8.03
C GLN A 297 10.88 11.30 -9.06
N GLN A 298 10.05 12.35 -9.09
CA GLN A 298 9.00 12.53 -10.08
C GLN A 298 9.61 12.64 -11.49
N GLU A 299 10.63 13.47 -11.67
CA GLU A 299 11.36 13.60 -12.94
C GLU A 299 11.89 12.25 -13.43
N ARG A 300 12.59 11.51 -12.55
CA ARG A 300 13.11 10.17 -12.88
C ARG A 300 12.02 9.18 -13.26
N PHE A 301 10.87 9.22 -12.59
CA PHE A 301 9.74 8.35 -12.90
C PHE A 301 9.15 8.69 -14.28
N VAL A 302 8.91 9.98 -14.56
CA VAL A 302 8.36 10.45 -15.84
C VAL A 302 9.32 10.17 -17.00
N GLU A 303 10.62 10.44 -16.82
CA GLU A 303 11.68 10.13 -17.79
C GLU A 303 11.66 8.63 -18.13
N HIS A 304 11.66 7.77 -17.13
CA HIS A 304 11.61 6.31 -17.34
C HIS A 304 10.36 5.86 -18.10
N VAL A 305 9.17 6.39 -17.76
CA VAL A 305 7.93 6.09 -18.50
C VAL A 305 8.02 6.55 -19.96
N SER A 306 8.65 7.70 -20.22
CA SER A 306 8.82 8.22 -21.58
C SER A 306 9.78 7.37 -22.43
N GLU A 307 10.83 6.80 -21.82
CA GLU A 307 11.84 5.99 -22.51
C GLU A 307 11.43 4.51 -22.65
N MET A 308 10.44 4.06 -21.87
CA MET A 308 9.98 2.68 -21.86
C MET A 308 9.56 2.19 -23.27
N PRO A 309 9.86 0.93 -23.66
CA PRO A 309 9.39 0.38 -24.94
C PRO A 309 7.86 0.35 -25.03
N SER A 310 7.29 0.63 -26.21
CA SER A 310 5.84 0.67 -26.38
C SER A 310 5.13 -0.66 -26.09
N SER A 311 5.83 -1.78 -26.26
CA SER A 311 5.35 -3.11 -25.89
C SER A 311 5.15 -3.31 -24.37
N ALA A 312 5.85 -2.53 -23.53
CA ALA A 312 5.77 -2.61 -22.08
C ALA A 312 4.72 -1.67 -21.46
N ILE A 313 4.23 -0.68 -22.23
CA ILE A 313 3.22 0.29 -21.76
C ILE A 313 1.96 -0.41 -21.23
N ARG A 314 1.44 -1.38 -22.00
CA ARG A 314 0.23 -2.11 -21.63
C ARG A 314 0.42 -2.95 -20.35
N SER A 315 1.56 -3.61 -20.20
CA SER A 315 1.84 -4.45 -19.03
C SER A 315 2.21 -3.65 -17.78
N ALA A 316 2.55 -2.36 -17.94
CA ALA A 316 2.81 -1.45 -16.83
C ALA A 316 1.55 -1.13 -16.02
N GLY A 317 0.36 -1.19 -16.64
CA GLY A 317 -0.91 -0.92 -15.96
C GLY A 317 -1.01 0.49 -15.37
N LEU A 318 -0.32 1.46 -16.00
CA LEU A 318 -0.33 2.86 -15.62
C LEU A 318 -1.56 3.58 -16.19
N SER A 319 -1.97 4.64 -15.52
CA SER A 319 -3.05 5.55 -15.91
C SER A 319 -2.79 6.20 -17.27
N THR A 320 -3.88 6.55 -17.97
CA THR A 320 -3.80 7.28 -19.25
C THR A 320 -3.11 8.62 -19.05
N LYS A 321 -3.36 9.27 -17.91
CA LYS A 321 -2.76 10.56 -17.54
C LYS A 321 -1.24 10.47 -17.36
N THR A 322 -0.76 9.47 -16.64
CA THR A 322 0.68 9.28 -16.41
C THR A 322 1.42 8.95 -17.70
N CYS A 323 0.80 8.16 -18.58
CA CYS A 323 1.39 7.76 -19.86
C CYS A 323 1.12 8.72 -21.02
N TYR A 324 0.39 9.82 -20.81
CA TYR A 324 -0.19 10.63 -21.89
C TYR A 324 0.80 10.99 -23.00
N GLY A 325 1.95 11.59 -22.66
CA GLY A 325 2.94 11.98 -23.66
C GLY A 325 3.44 10.80 -24.49
N LYS A 326 3.78 9.69 -23.82
CA LYS A 326 4.24 8.46 -24.46
C LYS A 326 3.18 7.84 -25.38
N LEU A 327 1.91 7.89 -24.96
CA LEU A 327 0.78 7.37 -25.75
C LEU A 327 0.57 8.18 -27.02
N ILE A 328 0.62 9.52 -26.94
CA ILE A 328 0.55 10.39 -28.11
C ILE A 328 1.71 10.11 -29.07
N ASP A 329 2.95 10.04 -28.56
CA ASP A 329 4.12 9.77 -29.39
C ASP A 329 4.02 8.41 -30.09
N ALA A 330 3.53 7.39 -29.39
CA ALA A 330 3.30 6.06 -29.94
C ALA A 330 2.22 6.05 -31.03
N MET A 331 1.13 6.81 -30.87
CA MET A 331 0.08 6.91 -31.90
C MET A 331 0.52 7.69 -33.15
N LYS A 332 1.42 8.67 -33.00
CA LYS A 332 2.01 9.41 -34.12
C LYS A 332 3.03 8.59 -34.90
N PHE A 333 3.58 7.55 -34.29
CA PHE A 333 4.51 6.64 -34.95
C PHE A 333 3.73 5.81 -35.98
N HIS A 334 4.01 5.97 -37.27
CA HIS A 334 3.31 5.31 -38.38
C HIS A 334 3.60 3.79 -38.49
N ASP A 335 3.53 3.07 -37.37
CA ASP A 335 3.71 1.63 -37.24
C ASP A 335 2.63 1.06 -36.31
N TRP A 336 1.76 0.23 -36.88
CA TRP A 336 0.73 -0.53 -36.18
C TRP A 336 1.23 -1.32 -34.96
N TYR A 337 2.47 -1.82 -34.95
CA TYR A 337 3.04 -2.52 -33.80
C TYR A 337 3.28 -1.58 -32.60
N VAL A 338 3.37 -0.27 -32.85
CA VAL A 338 3.56 0.77 -31.83
C VAL A 338 2.22 1.42 -31.46
N GLN A 339 1.36 1.68 -32.45
CA GLN A 339 0.07 2.33 -32.25
C GLN A 339 -0.92 1.44 -31.47
N ASN A 340 -1.07 0.16 -31.87
CA ASN A 340 -2.09 -0.72 -31.28
C ASN A 340 -1.90 -0.91 -29.75
N PRO A 341 -0.69 -1.18 -29.21
CA PRO A 341 -0.50 -1.28 -27.76
C PRO A 341 -0.85 0.00 -26.99
N ALA A 342 -0.61 1.17 -27.56
CA ALA A 342 -0.97 2.45 -26.94
C ALA A 342 -2.48 2.64 -26.88
N ILE A 343 -3.17 2.37 -27.99
CA ILE A 343 -4.63 2.46 -28.09
C ILE A 343 -5.30 1.42 -27.18
N ASP A 344 -4.78 0.19 -27.14
CA ASP A 344 -5.26 -0.87 -26.25
C ASP A 344 -5.21 -0.42 -24.78
N LEU A 345 -4.12 0.25 -24.36
CA LEU A 345 -4.03 0.77 -23.00
C LEU A 345 -5.12 1.82 -22.74
N ILE A 346 -5.26 2.81 -23.63
CA ILE A 346 -6.28 3.87 -23.51
C ILE A 346 -7.67 3.26 -23.37
N VAL A 347 -8.02 2.32 -24.25
CA VAL A 347 -9.33 1.65 -24.25
C VAL A 347 -9.52 0.79 -23.00
N SER A 348 -8.48 0.10 -22.54
CA SER A 348 -8.55 -0.74 -21.33
C SER A 348 -8.67 0.07 -20.04
N ASN A 349 -8.07 1.26 -19.99
CA ASN A 349 -8.20 2.21 -18.88
C ASN A 349 -9.59 2.86 -18.87
N GLY A 350 -10.23 2.98 -20.04
CA GLY A 350 -11.61 3.40 -20.18
C GLY A 350 -11.83 4.91 -20.15
N PRO A 351 -13.11 5.33 -20.30
CA PRO A 351 -13.47 6.74 -20.49
C PRO A 351 -13.22 7.59 -19.24
N ASP A 352 -13.37 7.04 -18.03
CA ASP A 352 -13.13 7.78 -16.78
C ASP A 352 -11.68 8.29 -16.71
N GLN A 353 -10.73 7.46 -17.14
CA GLN A 353 -9.30 7.82 -17.18
C GLN A 353 -8.98 8.86 -18.26
N ALA A 354 -9.70 8.85 -19.39
CA ALA A 354 -9.59 9.90 -20.40
C ALA A 354 -10.18 11.22 -19.91
N ALA A 355 -11.21 11.19 -19.06
CA ALA A 355 -11.82 12.40 -18.48
C ALA A 355 -10.89 13.12 -17.48
N GLU A 356 -9.88 12.44 -16.92
CA GLU A 356 -8.88 13.05 -16.03
C GLU A 356 -7.84 13.93 -16.74
N LEU A 357 -7.78 13.84 -18.07
CA LEU A 357 -6.96 14.69 -18.93
C LEU A 357 -7.58 16.09 -19.05
N ASP A 358 -6.76 17.12 -19.28
CA ASP A 358 -7.30 18.44 -19.60
C ASP A 358 -7.97 18.48 -20.99
N GLU A 359 -8.77 19.50 -21.25
CA GLU A 359 -9.54 19.61 -22.51
C GLU A 359 -8.64 19.50 -23.76
N ASN A 360 -7.49 20.18 -23.77
CA ASN A 360 -6.58 20.15 -24.92
C ASN A 360 -6.00 18.75 -25.12
N GLN A 361 -5.67 18.07 -24.01
CA GLN A 361 -5.19 16.71 -24.04
C GLN A 361 -6.26 15.73 -24.56
N GLN A 362 -7.53 15.90 -24.17
CA GLN A 362 -8.63 15.08 -24.66
C GLN A 362 -8.88 15.28 -26.16
N VAL A 363 -8.88 16.53 -26.63
CA VAL A 363 -9.00 16.84 -28.07
C VAL A 363 -7.84 16.23 -28.85
N ASN A 364 -6.61 16.41 -28.39
CA ASN A 364 -5.43 15.84 -29.06
C ASN A 364 -5.48 14.31 -29.06
N LEU A 365 -5.91 13.67 -27.97
CA LEU A 365 -6.13 12.23 -27.91
C LEU A 365 -7.12 11.77 -29.00
N GLY A 366 -8.27 12.45 -29.12
CA GLY A 366 -9.27 12.17 -30.14
C GLY A 366 -8.74 12.28 -31.57
N ARG A 367 -8.01 13.35 -31.88
CA ARG A 367 -7.37 13.54 -33.20
C ARG A 367 -6.43 12.37 -33.53
N ASN A 368 -5.56 11.98 -32.61
CA ASN A 368 -4.59 10.90 -32.82
C ASN A 368 -5.25 9.52 -32.95
N LEU A 369 -6.35 9.26 -32.24
CA LEU A 369 -7.14 8.03 -32.40
C LEU A 369 -7.70 7.90 -33.82
N LEU A 370 -8.27 8.98 -34.37
CA LEU A 370 -8.74 8.97 -35.76
C LEU A 370 -7.57 8.84 -36.75
N GLN A 371 -6.46 9.55 -36.53
CA GLN A 371 -5.25 9.41 -37.35
C GLN A 371 -4.73 7.97 -37.42
N ALA A 372 -4.68 7.27 -36.29
CA ALA A 372 -4.27 5.87 -36.26
C ALA A 372 -5.28 4.95 -36.98
N GLY A 373 -6.58 5.20 -36.85
CA GLY A 373 -7.63 4.48 -37.59
C GLY A 373 -7.51 4.66 -39.11
N GLU A 374 -7.22 5.87 -39.58
CA GLU A 374 -6.89 6.13 -40.98
C GLU A 374 -5.60 5.40 -41.43
N GLY A 375 -4.65 5.26 -40.51
CA GLY A 375 -3.46 4.43 -40.67
C GLY A 375 -3.72 2.92 -40.65
N THR A 376 -4.97 2.46 -40.59
CA THR A 376 -5.40 1.04 -40.48
C THR A 376 -5.03 0.35 -39.16
N ALA A 377 -4.71 1.09 -38.10
CA ALA A 377 -4.49 0.49 -36.79
C ALA A 377 -5.77 -0.23 -36.31
N GLY A 378 -5.68 -1.54 -36.11
CA GLY A 378 -6.82 -2.40 -35.78
C GLY A 378 -7.54 -1.96 -34.51
N SER A 379 -6.79 -1.61 -33.46
CA SER A 379 -7.35 -1.17 -32.17
C SER A 379 -8.10 0.17 -32.31
N ALA A 380 -7.62 1.10 -33.13
CA ALA A 380 -8.32 2.35 -33.40
C ALA A 380 -9.61 2.11 -34.21
N ASN A 381 -9.57 1.21 -35.20
CA ASN A 381 -10.74 0.87 -35.99
C ASN A 381 -11.84 0.22 -35.12
N GLU A 382 -11.47 -0.68 -34.22
CA GLU A 382 -12.41 -1.30 -33.27
C GLU A 382 -12.97 -0.26 -32.28
N PHE A 383 -12.12 0.65 -31.80
CA PHE A 383 -12.54 1.75 -30.96
C PHE A 383 -13.58 2.65 -31.65
N LEU A 384 -13.32 3.08 -32.89
CA LEU A 384 -14.23 3.93 -33.66
C LEU A 384 -15.56 3.23 -33.98
N GLU A 385 -15.54 1.92 -34.23
CA GLU A 385 -16.74 1.11 -34.44
C GLU A 385 -17.59 0.99 -33.16
N LYS A 386 -16.97 0.90 -31.98
CA LYS A 386 -17.73 0.93 -30.72
C LYS A 386 -18.27 2.31 -30.42
N LEU A 387 -17.49 3.36 -30.67
CA LEU A 387 -17.90 4.74 -30.46
C LEU A 387 -19.09 5.13 -31.37
N SER A 388 -19.15 4.61 -32.60
CA SER A 388 -20.28 4.89 -33.50
C SER A 388 -21.62 4.33 -33.01
N GLN A 389 -21.60 3.32 -32.14
CA GLN A 389 -22.78 2.68 -31.55
C GLN A 389 -23.26 3.39 -30.28
N ASP A 390 -22.38 4.14 -29.60
CA ASP A 390 -22.69 4.97 -28.45
C ASP A 390 -21.66 6.11 -28.34
N GLY A 391 -21.98 7.24 -28.96
CA GLY A 391 -21.12 8.43 -28.94
C GLY A 391 -21.00 9.11 -27.58
N THR A 392 -21.84 8.73 -26.60
CA THR A 392 -21.80 9.28 -25.24
C THR A 392 -20.91 8.49 -24.29
N SER A 393 -20.41 7.34 -24.74
CA SER A 393 -19.56 6.45 -23.94
C SER A 393 -18.16 7.02 -23.62
N TRP A 394 -17.75 8.10 -24.29
CA TRP A 394 -16.46 8.75 -24.09
C TRP A 394 -16.60 10.26 -23.81
N PRO A 395 -15.62 10.89 -23.14
CA PRO A 395 -15.67 12.31 -22.86
C PRO A 395 -15.87 13.15 -24.12
N PHE A 396 -16.75 14.15 -24.05
CA PHE A 396 -17.12 14.99 -25.19
C PHE A 396 -15.90 15.56 -25.93
N HIS A 397 -14.87 16.02 -25.21
CA HIS A 397 -13.69 16.61 -25.85
C HIS A 397 -12.85 15.59 -26.63
N VAL A 398 -12.91 14.30 -26.30
CA VAL A 398 -12.31 13.23 -27.13
C VAL A 398 -13.10 13.07 -28.43
N VAL A 399 -14.43 13.00 -28.35
CA VAL A 399 -15.32 12.91 -29.52
C VAL A 399 -15.17 14.15 -30.41
N ARG A 400 -15.08 15.33 -29.81
CA ARG A 400 -14.77 16.60 -30.46
C ARG A 400 -13.46 16.53 -31.23
N GLY A 401 -12.39 16.01 -30.63
CA GLY A 401 -11.11 15.83 -31.30
C GLY A 401 -11.19 14.90 -32.51
N ILE A 402 -11.90 13.78 -32.39
CA ILE A 402 -12.16 12.84 -33.49
C ILE A 402 -12.92 13.55 -34.62
N ALA A 403 -14.01 14.23 -34.28
CA ALA A 403 -14.85 14.93 -35.25
C ALA A 403 -14.09 16.06 -35.98
N MET A 404 -13.34 16.89 -35.25
CA MET A 404 -12.53 17.95 -35.85
C MET A 404 -11.52 17.37 -36.84
N GLU A 405 -10.83 16.30 -36.47
CA GLU A 405 -9.82 15.64 -37.32
C GLU A 405 -10.41 15.05 -38.61
N SER A 406 -11.73 14.82 -38.69
CA SER A 406 -12.41 14.38 -39.90
C SER A 406 -12.50 15.46 -40.98
N PHE A 407 -12.41 16.74 -40.61
CA PHE A 407 -12.60 17.88 -41.52
C PHE A 407 -11.37 18.78 -41.63
N THR A 408 -10.67 19.01 -40.52
CA THR A 408 -9.48 19.87 -40.47
C THR A 408 -8.39 19.28 -39.58
N ASN A 409 -7.13 19.48 -39.96
CA ASN A 409 -6.01 19.07 -39.12
C ASN A 409 -5.75 20.07 -37.98
N GLU A 410 -4.72 19.82 -37.18
CA GLU A 410 -4.29 20.66 -36.06
C GLU A 410 -3.87 22.09 -36.47
N ASP A 411 -3.49 22.28 -37.73
CA ASP A 411 -3.12 23.57 -38.32
C ASP A 411 -4.30 24.29 -38.99
N ASN A 412 -5.54 23.80 -38.79
CA ASN A 412 -6.75 24.26 -39.50
C ASN A 412 -6.67 24.14 -41.03
N LEU A 413 -5.87 23.22 -41.57
CA LEU A 413 -5.92 22.87 -42.98
C LEU A 413 -7.07 21.90 -43.24
N ILE A 414 -7.90 22.21 -44.23
CA ILE A 414 -9.02 21.34 -44.61
C ILE A 414 -8.45 20.07 -45.22
N ARG A 415 -8.86 18.93 -44.63
CA ARG A 415 -8.50 17.59 -45.07
C ARG A 415 -9.59 16.64 -44.61
N PHE A 416 -10.24 15.97 -45.55
CA PHE A 416 -11.28 15.02 -45.22
C PHE A 416 -10.71 13.63 -44.93
N LYS A 417 -11.27 12.96 -43.92
CA LYS A 417 -11.00 11.57 -43.58
C LYS A 417 -12.26 10.74 -43.79
N ASP A 418 -12.42 10.31 -45.03
CA ASP A 418 -13.60 9.66 -45.58
C ASP A 418 -13.83 8.26 -44.99
N ARG A 419 -12.76 7.46 -44.80
CA ARG A 419 -12.85 6.04 -44.40
C ARG A 419 -13.70 5.83 -43.15
N HIS A 420 -13.51 6.66 -42.13
CA HIS A 420 -14.25 6.55 -40.87
C HIS A 420 -15.32 7.62 -40.69
N LEU A 421 -15.54 8.50 -41.68
CA LEU A 421 -16.49 9.62 -41.57
C LEU A 421 -17.88 9.15 -41.12
N GLY A 422 -18.43 8.10 -41.75
CA GLY A 422 -19.74 7.58 -41.37
C GLY A 422 -19.84 7.12 -39.91
N ARG A 423 -18.76 6.55 -39.35
CA ARG A 423 -18.69 6.15 -37.93
C ARG A 423 -18.65 7.36 -37.02
N VAL A 424 -17.89 8.38 -37.40
CA VAL A 424 -17.79 9.64 -36.66
C VAL A 424 -19.13 10.38 -36.65
N LEU A 425 -19.81 10.47 -37.81
CA LEU A 425 -21.15 11.08 -37.90
C LEU A 425 -22.18 10.33 -37.04
N SER A 426 -22.15 9.00 -37.07
CA SER A 426 -22.99 8.18 -36.19
C SER A 426 -22.70 8.46 -34.71
N ALA A 427 -21.43 8.60 -34.31
CA ALA A 427 -21.08 8.96 -32.93
C ALA A 427 -21.65 10.35 -32.55
N ILE A 428 -21.55 11.34 -33.44
CA ILE A 428 -22.11 12.70 -33.20
C ILE A 428 -23.63 12.64 -33.05
N ASP A 429 -24.32 11.81 -33.84
CA ASP A 429 -25.79 11.66 -33.80
C ASP A 429 -26.32 11.20 -32.43
N HIS A 430 -25.49 10.50 -31.65
CA HIS A 430 -25.84 10.08 -30.29
C HIS A 430 -25.64 11.17 -29.21
N LEU A 431 -24.96 12.28 -29.54
CA LEU A 431 -24.73 13.36 -28.58
C LEU A 431 -26.03 14.14 -28.27
N GLN A 432 -26.04 14.84 -27.13
CA GLN A 432 -27.11 15.78 -26.83
C GLN A 432 -27.10 16.94 -27.81
N GLN A 433 -28.28 17.45 -28.15
CA GLN A 433 -28.45 18.50 -29.17
C GLN A 433 -27.56 19.73 -28.92
N GLU A 434 -27.42 20.16 -27.67
CA GLU A 434 -26.57 21.30 -27.29
C GLU A 434 -25.09 21.06 -27.62
N LEU A 435 -24.59 19.85 -27.42
CA LEU A 435 -23.22 19.45 -27.74
C LEU A 435 -23.02 19.24 -29.24
N GLN A 436 -24.04 18.75 -29.95
CA GLN A 436 -24.04 18.67 -31.42
C GLN A 436 -23.93 20.05 -32.03
N ASP A 437 -24.80 20.98 -31.62
CA ASP A 437 -24.83 22.35 -32.11
C ASP A 437 -23.49 23.06 -31.85
N GLN A 438 -22.92 22.89 -30.65
CA GLN A 438 -21.59 23.40 -30.33
C GLN A 438 -20.53 22.83 -31.27
N LEU A 439 -20.45 21.51 -31.39
CA LEU A 439 -19.43 20.84 -32.21
C LEU A 439 -19.53 21.25 -33.68
N ILE A 440 -20.73 21.34 -34.22
CA ILE A 440 -20.96 21.71 -35.61
C ILE A 440 -20.61 23.16 -35.87
N ALA A 441 -20.95 24.07 -34.96
CA ALA A 441 -20.52 25.47 -35.07
C ALA A 441 -18.99 25.61 -35.09
N GLU A 442 -18.29 24.84 -34.27
CA GLU A 442 -16.83 24.84 -34.22
C GLU A 442 -16.19 24.26 -35.49
N ILE A 443 -16.71 23.14 -36.01
CA ILE A 443 -16.23 22.55 -37.27
C ILE A 443 -16.49 23.51 -38.43
N SER A 444 -17.70 24.08 -38.53
CA SER A 444 -18.04 25.11 -39.53
C SER A 444 -17.04 26.26 -39.50
N ALA A 445 -16.78 26.83 -38.32
CA ALA A 445 -15.82 27.92 -38.18
C ALA A 445 -14.41 27.53 -38.60
N SER A 446 -13.98 26.29 -38.31
CA SER A 446 -12.67 25.77 -38.72
C SER A 446 -12.59 25.56 -40.24
N VAL A 447 -13.65 25.08 -40.88
CA VAL A 447 -13.75 24.94 -42.34
C VAL A 447 -13.77 26.29 -43.04
N ASP A 448 -14.56 27.24 -42.53
CA ASP A 448 -14.68 28.59 -43.10
C ASP A 448 -13.32 29.30 -43.10
N ALA A 449 -12.60 29.24 -41.98
CA ALA A 449 -11.28 29.84 -41.81
C ALA A 449 -10.14 29.03 -42.46
N GLY A 450 -10.32 27.73 -42.65
CA GLY A 450 -9.28 26.81 -43.09
C GLY A 450 -8.93 26.96 -44.57
N ILE A 451 -7.75 26.46 -44.95
CA ILE A 451 -7.29 26.40 -46.34
C ILE A 451 -7.19 24.94 -46.74
N PRO A 452 -7.68 24.52 -47.93
CA PRO A 452 -7.49 23.16 -48.42
C PRO A 452 -6.03 22.73 -48.39
N LYS A 453 -5.78 21.56 -47.80
CA LYS A 453 -4.45 20.93 -47.83
C LYS A 453 -4.17 20.41 -49.24
N ASP A 454 -2.91 20.45 -49.67
CA ASP A 454 -2.48 19.96 -50.99
C ASP A 454 -3.18 18.62 -51.34
N ARG A 455 -3.87 18.61 -52.49
CA ARG A 455 -4.67 17.50 -53.07
C ARG A 455 -6.11 17.33 -52.58
N VAL A 456 -6.66 18.22 -51.75
CA VAL A 456 -8.11 18.25 -51.55
C VAL A 456 -8.76 18.95 -52.74
N ASP A 457 -9.65 18.25 -53.43
CA ASP A 457 -10.36 18.77 -54.59
C ASP A 457 -11.88 18.90 -54.35
N ARG A 458 -12.59 19.36 -55.38
CA ARG A 458 -14.03 19.56 -55.33
C ARG A 458 -14.80 18.26 -55.07
N ASP A 459 -14.35 17.13 -55.62
CA ASP A 459 -15.01 15.84 -55.45
C ASP A 459 -14.94 15.42 -53.97
N ASP A 460 -13.83 15.69 -53.28
CA ASP A 460 -13.71 15.41 -51.84
C ASP A 460 -14.73 16.20 -50.99
N PHE A 461 -14.97 17.46 -51.32
CA PHE A 461 -16.00 18.27 -50.67
C PHE A 461 -17.41 17.73 -50.97
N GLU A 462 -17.71 17.43 -52.23
CA GLU A 462 -19.03 16.91 -52.65
C GLU A 462 -19.34 15.57 -51.95
N ASN A 463 -18.37 14.67 -51.89
CA ASN A 463 -18.49 13.39 -51.16
C ASN A 463 -18.74 13.58 -49.66
N THR A 464 -18.05 14.54 -49.05
CA THR A 464 -18.22 14.88 -47.62
C THR A 464 -19.61 15.48 -47.37
N VAL A 465 -20.05 16.41 -48.22
CA VAL A 465 -21.38 17.02 -48.17
C VAL A 465 -22.49 15.96 -48.31
N ASP A 466 -22.36 15.04 -49.25
CA ASP A 466 -23.34 13.98 -49.45
C ASP A 466 -23.45 13.04 -48.26
N SER A 467 -22.34 12.77 -47.56
CA SER A 467 -22.33 12.01 -46.30
C SER A 467 -23.06 12.75 -45.17
N LEU A 468 -22.98 14.09 -45.14
CA LEU A 468 -23.60 14.94 -44.11
C LEU A 468 -25.10 15.16 -44.32
N LYS A 469 -25.59 15.20 -45.56
CA LYS A 469 -27.02 15.47 -45.89
C LYS A 469 -28.00 14.49 -45.25
N VAL A 470 -27.54 13.32 -44.83
CA VAL A 470 -28.34 12.32 -44.11
C VAL A 470 -28.72 12.79 -42.70
N TYR A 471 -27.97 13.75 -42.14
CA TYR A 471 -28.09 14.20 -40.76
C TYR A 471 -28.65 15.63 -40.69
N PRO A 472 -29.88 15.84 -40.19
CA PRO A 472 -30.49 17.18 -40.13
C PRO A 472 -29.68 18.19 -39.31
N TRP A 473 -29.00 17.73 -38.24
CA TRP A 473 -28.15 18.58 -37.40
C TRP A 473 -26.89 19.09 -38.11
N ALA A 474 -26.48 18.47 -39.23
CA ALA A 474 -25.28 18.86 -39.98
C ALA A 474 -25.52 20.01 -40.97
N ALA A 475 -26.75 20.51 -41.12
CA ALA A 475 -27.11 21.53 -42.09
C ALA A 475 -26.23 22.81 -42.05
N PRO A 476 -25.81 23.34 -40.88
CA PRO A 476 -24.88 24.47 -40.84
C PRO A 476 -23.51 24.16 -41.46
N LEU A 477 -22.97 22.96 -41.20
CA LEU A 477 -21.70 22.53 -41.77
C LEU A 477 -21.78 22.28 -43.27
N VAL A 478 -22.88 21.70 -43.75
CA VAL A 478 -23.13 21.57 -45.19
C VAL A 478 -23.08 22.93 -45.87
N THR A 479 -23.71 23.94 -45.28
CA THR A 479 -23.70 25.32 -45.81
C THR A 479 -22.29 25.90 -45.88
N SER A 480 -21.49 25.74 -44.82
CA SER A 480 -20.09 26.17 -44.79
C SER A 480 -19.24 25.47 -45.87
N LEU A 481 -19.39 24.15 -46.03
CA LEU A 481 -18.65 23.38 -47.03
C LEU A 481 -19.01 23.79 -48.46
N GLU A 482 -20.30 23.94 -48.78
CA GLU A 482 -20.76 24.38 -50.10
C GLU A 482 -20.28 25.80 -50.43
N ALA A 483 -20.32 26.72 -49.45
CA ALA A 483 -19.78 28.06 -49.61
C ALA A 483 -18.26 28.05 -49.87
N LYS A 484 -17.53 27.17 -49.18
CA LYS A 484 -16.08 27.02 -49.37
C LYS A 484 -15.75 26.52 -50.78
N VAL A 485 -16.46 25.50 -51.28
CA VAL A 485 -16.32 25.02 -52.66
C VAL A 485 -16.54 26.14 -53.67
N ALA A 486 -17.61 26.93 -53.51
CA ALA A 486 -17.92 28.04 -54.41
C ALA A 486 -16.81 29.10 -54.41
N SER A 487 -16.18 29.39 -53.26
CA SER A 487 -15.07 30.33 -53.18
C SER A 487 -13.82 29.86 -53.93
N LEU A 488 -13.52 28.55 -53.88
CA LEU A 488 -12.38 27.96 -54.59
C LEU A 488 -12.55 28.01 -56.11
N SER A 489 -13.76 27.72 -56.62
CA SER A 489 -14.04 27.81 -58.06
C SER A 489 -13.97 29.24 -58.60
N ALA A 490 -14.31 30.26 -57.80
CA ALA A 490 -14.19 31.65 -58.20
C ALA A 490 -12.71 32.09 -58.30
N GLU A 491 -11.85 31.62 -57.39
CA GLU A 491 -10.40 31.89 -57.42
C GLU A 491 -9.70 31.19 -58.60
N GLU A 492 -10.19 30.02 -59.05
CA GLU A 492 -9.70 29.32 -60.25
C GLU A 492 -10.15 29.97 -61.58
N GLU A 493 -11.31 30.62 -61.62
CA GLU A 493 -11.80 31.35 -62.81
C GLU A 493 -11.13 32.73 -62.98
N ASP A 494 -10.62 33.33 -61.90
CA ASP A 494 -9.94 34.63 -61.88
C ASP A 494 -8.39 34.55 -62.01
N ALA A 495 -7.81 33.34 -62.02
CA ALA A 495 -6.38 33.06 -62.17
C ALA A 495 -6.00 32.61 -63.60
#